data_AF-A0A378MEE9-F1
#
_entry.id   AF-A0A378MEE9-F1
#
_cell.length_a   1.000
_cell.length_b   1.000
_cell.length_c   1.000
_cell.angle_alpha   90.00
_cell.angle_beta   90.00
_cell.angle_gamma   90.00
#
_symmetry.space_group_name_H-M   'P 1'
#
loop_
_entity.id
_entity.type
_entity.pdbx_description
1 polymer ?
#
loop_
_entity_poly.entity_id
_entity_poly.type
_entity_poly.pdbx_seq_one_letter_code
_entity_poly.pdbx_strand_id
1 'polypeptide(L)'
;MKRVAIIGGGLSGLTAAYQLNKTNDLRVDLYEADSRLGGKFHTVHREGFTIEKGPDSFLARKPAGIGLIKELGLEDQLIANATGRSFIFHDKQLHPIPEGSVMGIPTDEAALLQSELLTAAEKERALQEKNDLLNR
;
A
#
# COMPACT_ATOMS: atom_id res chain seq x y z
N MET A 1 -33.63 19.47 7.36
CA MET A 1 -32.46 18.63 7.64
C MET A 1 -32.62 17.30 6.91
N LYS A 2 -31.73 16.98 5.96
CA LYS A 2 -31.77 15.69 5.25
C LYS A 2 -31.04 14.63 6.08
N ARG A 3 -31.49 13.38 6.02
CA ARG A 3 -30.84 12.26 6.72
C ARG A 3 -30.05 11.41 5.74
N VAL A 4 -28.85 11.01 6.12
CA VAL A 4 -27.99 10.10 5.34
C VAL A 4 -27.65 8.92 6.23
N ALA A 5 -27.96 7.71 5.75
CA ALA A 5 -27.53 6.48 6.38
C ALA A 5 -26.26 5.96 5.70
N ILE A 6 -25.23 5.67 6.50
CA ILE A 6 -24.00 5.02 6.05
C ILE A 6 -24.00 3.60 6.60
N ILE A 7 -23.83 2.60 5.73
CA ILE A 7 -23.78 1.19 6.12
C ILE A 7 -22.34 0.69 5.98
N GLY A 8 -21.74 0.32 7.11
CA GLY A 8 -20.33 -0.07 7.26
C GLY A 8 -19.49 1.04 7.90
N GLY A 9 -18.89 0.74 9.05
CA GLY A 9 -17.98 1.57 9.84
C GLY A 9 -16.50 1.31 9.54
N GLY A 10 -16.17 0.79 8.36
CA GLY A 10 -14.79 0.73 7.86
C GLY A 10 -14.25 2.09 7.44
N LEU A 11 -12.97 2.14 7.01
CA LEU A 11 -12.31 3.40 6.60
C LEU A 11 -13.16 4.23 5.63
N SER A 12 -13.73 3.63 4.58
CA SER A 12 -14.58 4.36 3.62
C SER A 12 -15.86 4.95 4.23
N GLY A 13 -16.51 4.24 5.16
CA GLY A 13 -17.72 4.74 5.82
C GLY A 13 -17.41 5.84 6.82
N LEU A 14 -16.31 5.70 7.57
CA LEU A 14 -15.83 6.72 8.49
C LEU A 14 -15.40 7.99 7.76
N THR A 15 -14.67 7.88 6.65
CA THR A 15 -14.28 9.06 5.86
C THR A 15 -15.49 9.72 5.18
N ALA A 16 -16.47 8.95 4.71
CA ALA A 16 -17.72 9.50 4.22
C ALA A 16 -18.48 10.25 5.32
N ALA A 17 -18.60 9.66 6.51
CA ALA A 17 -19.24 10.30 7.66
C ALA A 17 -18.52 11.61 8.05
N TYR A 18 -17.18 11.55 8.14
CA TYR A 18 -16.34 12.72 8.44
C TYR A 18 -16.56 13.86 7.45
N GLN A 19 -16.56 13.58 6.14
CA GLN A 19 -16.75 14.61 5.12
C GLN A 19 -18.18 15.17 5.13
N LEU A 20 -19.20 14.32 5.25
CA LEU A 20 -20.59 14.77 5.30
C LEU A 20 -20.88 15.62 6.54
N ASN A 21 -20.23 15.32 7.67
CA ASN A 21 -20.39 16.04 8.92
C ASN A 21 -19.80 17.47 8.88
N LYS A 22 -19.01 17.82 7.85
CA LYS A 22 -18.60 19.22 7.60
C LYS A 22 -19.73 20.09 7.04
N THR A 23 -20.88 19.50 6.70
CA THR A 23 -22.05 20.19 6.17
C THR A 23 -23.12 20.33 7.24
N ASN A 24 -23.61 21.55 7.50
CA ASN A 24 -24.52 21.82 8.62
C ASN A 24 -25.97 21.31 8.43
N ASP A 25 -26.36 20.90 7.23
CA ASP A 25 -27.77 20.56 6.89
C ASP A 25 -28.09 19.06 6.88
N LEU A 26 -27.12 18.23 7.26
CA LEU A 26 -27.21 16.78 7.22
C LEU A 26 -27.20 16.17 8.62
N ARG A 27 -28.08 15.20 8.84
CA ARG A 27 -27.97 14.22 9.94
C ARG A 27 -27.38 12.95 9.38
N VAL A 28 -26.19 12.58 9.84
CA VAL A 28 -25.50 11.35 9.41
C VAL A 28 -25.68 10.28 10.49
N ASP A 29 -26.31 9.16 10.12
CA ASP A 29 -26.44 7.98 10.96
C ASP A 29 -25.54 6.87 10.35
N LEU A 30 -24.57 6.35 11.11
CA LEU A 30 -23.66 5.27 10.67
C LEU A 30 -24.03 3.97 11.37
N TYR A 31 -24.14 2.89 10.60
CA TYR A 31 -24.45 1.55 11.09
C TYR A 31 -23.29 0.61 10.79
N GLU A 32 -22.79 -0.07 11.81
CA GLU A 32 -21.74 -1.10 11.71
C GLU A 32 -22.28 -2.40 12.32
N ALA A 33 -21.95 -3.53 11.70
CA ALA A 33 -22.37 -4.85 12.14
C ALA A 33 -21.47 -5.38 13.26
N ASP A 34 -20.19 -5.04 13.23
CA ASP A 34 -19.21 -5.41 14.24
C ASP A 34 -19.34 -4.56 15.52
N SER A 35 -18.78 -5.07 16.62
CA SER A 35 -18.69 -4.33 17.89
C SER A 35 -17.66 -3.20 17.90
N ARG A 36 -17.04 -2.89 16.76
CA ARG A 36 -15.99 -1.88 16.62
C ARG A 36 -16.03 -1.23 15.25
N LEU A 37 -15.48 -0.03 15.16
CA LEU A 37 -15.22 0.65 13.89
C LEU A 37 -13.85 0.24 13.31
N GLY A 38 -13.60 0.64 12.08
CA GLY A 38 -12.32 0.47 11.36
C GLY A 38 -12.34 -0.62 10.29
N GLY A 39 -13.26 -1.57 10.35
CA GLY A 39 -13.37 -2.66 9.38
C GLY A 39 -12.06 -3.45 9.27
N LYS A 40 -11.45 -3.49 8.08
CA LYS A 40 -10.17 -4.20 7.86
C LYS A 40 -8.99 -3.63 8.66
N PHE A 41 -9.06 -2.36 9.08
CA PHE A 41 -8.02 -1.75 9.91
C PHE A 41 -8.20 -2.19 11.36
N HIS A 42 -7.16 -2.78 11.93
CA HIS A 42 -7.16 -3.29 13.31
C HIS A 42 -5.74 -3.40 13.82
N THR A 43 -5.35 -2.47 14.68
CA THR A 43 -4.09 -2.50 15.42
C THR A 43 -4.32 -3.18 16.77
N VAL A 44 -3.45 -4.12 17.14
CA VAL A 44 -3.42 -4.75 18.46
C VAL A 44 -2.19 -4.28 19.22
N HIS A 45 -2.40 -3.82 20.45
CA HIS A 45 -1.33 -3.56 21.39
C HIS A 45 -1.27 -4.69 22.42
N ARG A 46 -0.14 -5.40 22.48
CA ARG A 46 0.04 -6.53 23.39
C ARG A 46 1.50 -6.62 23.82
N GLU A 47 1.76 -6.71 25.13
CA GLU A 47 3.11 -6.96 25.67
C GLU A 47 4.18 -5.99 25.13
N GLY A 48 3.82 -4.71 24.93
CA GLY A 48 4.70 -3.68 24.38
C GLY A 48 4.81 -3.66 22.83
N PHE A 49 4.18 -4.60 22.14
CA PHE A 49 4.11 -4.63 20.68
C PHE A 49 2.92 -3.84 20.14
N THR A 50 3.09 -3.28 18.96
CA THR A 50 2.04 -2.73 18.11
C THR A 50 1.98 -3.56 16.83
N ILE A 51 0.86 -4.27 16.61
CA ILE A 51 0.73 -5.27 15.54
C ILE A 51 -0.48 -4.94 14.70
N GLU A 52 -0.26 -4.70 13.41
CA GLU A 52 -1.32 -4.50 12.43
C GLU A 52 -1.87 -5.86 11.95
N LYS A 53 -3.17 -6.10 12.15
CA LYS A 53 -3.86 -7.34 11.72
C LYS A 53 -4.40 -7.30 10.30
N GLY A 54 -4.27 -6.16 9.62
CA GLY A 54 -4.81 -5.91 8.30
C GLY A 54 -3.86 -5.06 7.48
N PRO A 55 -4.31 -3.94 6.90
CA PRO A 55 -3.41 -2.96 6.30
C PRO A 55 -2.41 -2.44 7.35
N ASP A 56 -1.13 -2.44 7.01
CA ASP A 56 -0.05 -1.99 7.89
C ASP A 56 0.44 -0.56 7.58
N SER A 57 0.23 -0.13 6.34
CA SER A 57 0.79 1.11 5.81
C SER A 57 -0.03 1.63 4.61
N PHE A 58 0.33 2.81 4.12
CA PHE A 58 -0.23 3.39 2.89
C PHE A 58 0.84 4.14 2.10
N LEU A 59 0.56 4.38 0.81
CA LEU A 59 1.49 5.08 -0.07
C LEU A 59 1.46 6.59 0.19
N ALA A 60 2.53 7.16 0.73
CA ALA A 60 2.66 8.59 1.00
C ALA A 60 2.44 9.48 -0.25
N ARG A 61 2.77 8.99 -1.45
CA ARG A 61 2.53 9.70 -2.71
C ARG A 61 1.04 9.86 -3.09
N LYS A 62 0.12 9.15 -2.41
CA LYS A 62 -1.32 9.30 -2.64
C LYS A 62 -1.85 10.44 -1.76
N PRO A 63 -2.23 11.60 -2.35
CA PRO A 63 -2.50 12.82 -1.58
C PRO A 63 -3.70 12.68 -0.62
N ALA A 64 -4.69 11.84 -0.96
CA ALA A 64 -5.89 11.69 -0.13
C ALA A 64 -5.60 11.19 1.30
N GLY A 65 -4.62 10.29 1.47
CA GLY A 65 -4.26 9.77 2.79
C GLY A 65 -3.56 10.83 3.65
N ILE A 66 -2.55 11.49 3.08
CA ILE A 66 -1.80 12.57 3.75
C ILE A 66 -2.71 13.76 4.07
N GLY A 67 -3.58 14.14 3.13
CA GLY A 67 -4.55 15.21 3.34
C GLY A 67 -5.48 14.93 4.52
N LEU A 68 -6.03 13.72 4.62
CA LEU A 68 -6.89 13.34 5.74
C LEU A 68 -6.12 13.33 7.07
N ILE A 69 -4.89 12.82 7.10
CA ILE A 69 -4.05 12.80 8.32
C ILE A 69 -3.79 14.23 8.82
N LYS A 70 -3.52 15.16 7.90
CA LYS A 70 -3.36 16.57 8.21
C LYS A 70 -4.64 17.21 8.75
N GLU A 71 -5.78 16.95 8.11
CA GLU A 71 -7.07 17.45 8.57
C GLU A 71 -7.44 16.94 9.97
N LEU A 72 -6.96 15.74 10.35
CA LEU A 72 -7.13 15.16 11.68
C LEU A 72 -6.05 15.57 12.69
N GLY A 73 -5.01 16.30 12.26
CA GLY A 73 -3.92 16.73 13.14
C GLY A 73 -3.00 15.59 13.60
N LEU A 74 -2.85 14.54 12.79
CA LEU A 74 -2.07 13.33 13.12
C LEU A 74 -0.71 13.27 12.41
N GLU A 75 -0.22 14.41 11.91
CA GLU A 75 1.02 14.48 11.13
C GLU A 75 2.26 14.06 11.93
N ASP A 76 2.25 14.31 13.25
CA ASP A 76 3.31 13.97 14.19
C ASP A 76 3.44 12.46 14.47
N GLN A 77 2.43 11.67 14.06
CA GLN A 77 2.40 10.21 14.21
C GLN A 77 2.84 9.48 12.93
N LEU A 78 3.18 10.20 11.86
CA LEU A 78 3.65 9.59 10.62
C LEU A 78 5.06 9.02 10.78
N ILE A 79 5.20 7.72 10.51
CA ILE A 79 6.49 7.01 10.53
C ILE A 79 6.74 6.45 9.13
N ALA A 80 7.91 6.76 8.56
CA ALA A 80 8.34 6.16 7.30
C ALA A 80 8.83 4.73 7.52
N ASN A 81 8.52 3.83 6.59
CA ASN A 81 9.06 2.48 6.64
C ASN A 81 10.59 2.51 6.47
N ALA A 82 11.30 1.66 7.22
CA ALA A 82 12.70 1.42 6.95
C ALA A 82 12.86 0.79 5.56
N THR A 83 13.95 1.13 4.87
CA THR A 83 14.34 0.44 3.64
C THR A 83 15.04 -0.87 3.97
N GLY A 84 14.83 -1.88 3.13
CA GLY A 84 15.42 -3.20 3.29
C GLY A 84 15.51 -3.92 1.95
N ARG A 85 16.17 -5.07 1.97
CA ARG A 85 16.28 -5.92 0.77
C ARG A 85 14.98 -6.72 0.60
N SER A 86 14.42 -6.68 -0.61
CA SER A 86 13.26 -7.48 -0.99
C SER A 86 13.70 -8.75 -1.73
N PHE A 87 12.89 -9.80 -1.63
CA PHE A 87 13.17 -11.11 -2.21
C PHE A 87 11.96 -11.65 -2.96
N ILE A 88 12.21 -12.48 -3.95
CA ILE A 88 11.21 -13.27 -4.68
C ILE A 88 11.41 -14.73 -4.29
N PHE A 89 10.35 -15.38 -3.81
CA PHE A 89 10.39 -16.81 -3.50
C PHE A 89 10.09 -17.63 -4.75
N HIS A 90 11.06 -18.40 -5.22
CA HIS A 90 10.96 -19.25 -6.41
C HIS A 90 11.81 -20.51 -6.22
N ASP A 91 11.32 -21.66 -6.67
CA ASP A 91 12.00 -22.96 -6.55
C ASP A 91 12.56 -23.27 -5.15
N LYS A 92 11.73 -23.00 -4.13
CA LYS A 92 12.03 -23.22 -2.71
C LYS A 92 13.22 -22.40 -2.19
N GLN A 93 13.61 -21.33 -2.89
CA GLN A 93 14.69 -20.44 -2.50
C GLN A 93 14.25 -18.97 -2.56
N LEU A 94 14.90 -18.12 -1.76
CA LEU A 94 14.71 -16.68 -1.78
C LEU A 94 15.76 -16.04 -2.68
N HIS A 95 15.31 -15.43 -3.76
CA HIS A 95 16.15 -14.74 -4.72
C HIS A 95 16.08 -13.23 -4.45
N PRO A 96 17.21 -12.55 -4.22
CA PRO A 96 17.19 -11.11 -3.98
C PRO A 96 16.73 -10.38 -5.24
N ILE A 97 15.91 -9.34 -5.08
CA ILE A 97 15.64 -8.40 -6.18
C ILE A 97 16.94 -7.61 -6.45
N PRO A 98 17.46 -7.61 -7.70
CA PRO A 98 18.68 -6.88 -8.03
C PRO A 98 18.55 -5.39 -7.79
N GLU A 99 19.65 -4.74 -7.42
CA GLU A 99 19.74 -3.28 -7.43
C GLU A 99 19.48 -2.76 -8.85
N GLY A 100 18.95 -1.54 -8.98
CA GLY A 100 18.51 -1.03 -10.28
C GLY A 100 17.19 -1.64 -10.79
N SER A 101 16.46 -2.38 -9.95
CA SER A 101 15.10 -2.83 -10.29
C SER A 101 14.03 -1.87 -9.78
N VAL A 102 12.99 -1.63 -10.58
CA VAL A 102 11.79 -0.88 -10.19
C VAL A 102 10.62 -1.84 -10.14
N MET A 103 9.99 -1.97 -8.97
CA MET A 103 8.87 -2.90 -8.75
C MET A 103 9.21 -4.36 -9.15
N GLY A 104 10.46 -4.78 -8.94
CA GLY A 104 10.96 -6.11 -9.30
C GLY A 104 11.35 -6.29 -10.76
N ILE A 105 11.19 -5.25 -11.61
CA ILE A 105 11.60 -5.26 -13.01
C ILE A 105 12.98 -4.60 -13.12
N PRO A 106 14.03 -5.32 -13.58
CA PRO A 106 15.34 -4.72 -13.85
C PRO A 106 15.23 -3.55 -14.83
N THR A 107 15.83 -2.41 -14.50
CA THR A 107 15.78 -1.21 -15.37
C THR A 107 17.02 -1.02 -16.23
N ASP A 108 18.06 -1.81 -16.00
CA ASP A 108 19.28 -1.85 -16.80
C ASP A 108 19.76 -3.30 -17.01
N GLU A 109 20.73 -3.47 -17.90
CA GLU A 109 21.25 -4.79 -18.26
C GLU A 109 22.03 -5.44 -17.12
N ALA A 110 22.73 -4.65 -16.30
CA ALA A 110 23.50 -5.16 -15.18
C ALA A 110 22.56 -5.80 -14.14
N ALA A 111 21.45 -5.14 -13.82
CA ALA A 111 20.41 -5.64 -12.94
C ALA A 111 19.77 -6.93 -13.49
N LEU A 112 19.49 -6.99 -14.80
CA LEU A 112 18.95 -8.19 -15.44
C LEU A 112 19.93 -9.37 -15.35
N LEU A 113 21.21 -9.12 -15.62
CA LEU A 113 22.24 -10.15 -15.60
C LEU A 113 22.53 -10.65 -14.18
N GLN A 114 22.42 -9.78 -13.17
CA GLN A 114 22.53 -10.15 -11.75
C GLN A 114 21.34 -10.97 -11.23
N SER A 115 20.19 -10.97 -11.91
CA SER A 115 19.01 -11.73 -11.48
C SER A 115 19.30 -13.24 -11.45
N GLU A 116 19.02 -13.88 -10.32
CA GLU A 116 19.12 -15.33 -10.15
C GLU A 116 17.84 -16.07 -10.60
N LEU A 117 16.78 -15.32 -10.92
CA LEU A 117 15.47 -15.86 -11.29
C LEU A 117 15.37 -16.35 -12.74
N LEU A 118 16.26 -15.86 -13.61
CA LEU A 118 16.21 -16.14 -15.04
C LEU A 118 17.42 -16.99 -15.44
N THR A 119 17.16 -17.99 -16.27
CA THR A 119 18.20 -18.75 -16.96
C THR A 119 18.97 -17.85 -17.94
N ALA A 120 20.14 -18.32 -18.40
CA ALA A 120 20.93 -17.59 -19.39
C ALA A 120 20.13 -17.33 -20.70
N ALA A 121 19.36 -18.32 -21.16
CA ALA A 121 18.55 -18.18 -22.37
C ALA A 121 17.41 -17.16 -22.21
N GLU A 122 16.81 -17.07 -21.02
CA GLU A 122 15.76 -16.10 -20.72
C GLU A 122 16.31 -14.68 -20.60
N LYS A 123 17.52 -14.53 -20.03
CA LYS A 123 18.23 -13.23 -20.01
C LYS A 123 18.54 -12.77 -21.42
N GLU A 124 19.03 -13.65 -22.29
CA GLU A 124 19.31 -13.34 -23.69
C GLU A 124 18.04 -12.90 -24.43
N ARG A 125 16.94 -13.63 -24.25
CA ARG A 125 15.65 -13.27 -24.86
C ARG A 125 15.17 -11.88 -24.39
N ALA A 126 15.26 -11.60 -23.09
CA ALA A 126 14.86 -10.31 -22.54
C ALA A 126 15.71 -9.14 -23.09
N LEU A 127 17.00 -9.36 -23.32
CA LEU A 127 17.89 -8.37 -23.95
C LEU A 127 17.53 -8.15 -25.44
N GLN A 128 17.18 -9.22 -26.16
CA GLN A 128 16.72 -9.12 -27.55
C GLN A 128 15.42 -8.31 -27.66
N GLU A 129 14.42 -8.61 -26.81
CA GLU A 129 13.13 -7.89 -26.78
C GLU A 129 13.33 -6.37 -26.53
N LYS A 130 14.26 -5.98 -25.64
CA LYS A 130 14.63 -4.57 -25.42
C LYS A 130 15.18 -3.93 -26.69
N ASN A 131 16.09 -4.61 -27.39
CA ASN A 131 16.69 -4.07 -28.62
C ASN A 131 15.65 -3.91 -29.74
N ASP A 132 14.73 -4.86 -29.88
CA ASP A 132 13.65 -4.79 -30.86
C ASP A 132 12.71 -3.62 -30.60
N LEU A 133 12.46 -3.27 -29.33
CA LEU A 133 11.66 -2.11 -28.95
C LEU A 133 12.36 -0.77 -29.24
N LEU A 134 13.69 -0.70 -29.07
CA LEU A 134 14.47 0.51 -29.35
C LEU A 134 14.66 0.78 -30.85
N ASN A 135 14.56 -0.26 -31.68
CA ASN A 135 14.72 -0.19 -33.13
C ASN A 135 13.39 -0.02 -33.90
N ARG A 136 12.29 0.26 -33.20
CA ARG A 136 10.97 0.62 -33.76
C ARG A 136 10.75 2.13 -33.68
#